data_AF-A0A2G9TLT6-F1
#
_entry.id   AF-A0A2G9TLT6-F1
#
_cell.length_a   1.000
_cell.length_b   1.000
_cell.length_c   1.000
_cell.angle_alpha   90.00
_cell.angle_beta   90.00
_cell.angle_gamma   90.00
#
_symmetry.space_group_name_H-M   'P 1'
#
loop_
_entity.id
_entity.type
_entity.pdbx_description
1 polymer ?
#
loop_
_entity_poly.entity_id
_entity_poly.type
_entity_poly.pdbx_seq_one_letter_code
_entity_poly.pdbx_strand_id
1 'polypeptide(L)'
;MHHSRQLDVYAIEGQNIVQESSVQVLEDEFPQYCLLEFSASGSLLLSTRSSAQIDVFDHQGGYCYDIPLESPENNIDLVCAISAIRTIANTSTDDKYLDILYALQYNGTLSVYKIG
;
A
#
# COMPACT_ATOMS: atom_id res chain seq x y z
N MET A 1 -13.64 9.56 -13.63
CA MET A 1 -14.46 8.33 -13.51
C MET A 1 -13.72 7.44 -12.55
N HIS A 2 -14.35 6.94 -11.49
CA HIS A 2 -13.68 6.03 -10.57
C HIS A 2 -13.67 4.62 -11.14
N HIS A 3 -12.53 3.95 -11.00
CA HIS A 3 -12.34 2.58 -11.45
C HIS A 3 -12.50 1.65 -10.25
N SER A 4 -13.40 0.68 -10.37
CA SER A 4 -13.49 -0.44 -9.42
C SER A 4 -12.17 -1.21 -9.41
N ARG A 5 -11.69 -1.53 -8.22
CA ARG A 5 -10.42 -2.22 -8.00
C ARG A 5 -10.65 -3.48 -7.17
N GLN A 6 -9.97 -4.55 -7.54
CA GLN A 6 -10.01 -5.82 -6.84
C GLN A 6 -8.59 -6.20 -6.44
N LEU A 7 -8.46 -6.70 -5.22
CA LEU A 7 -7.23 -7.25 -4.69
C LEU A 7 -7.37 -8.76 -4.59
N ASP A 8 -6.55 -9.47 -5.35
CA ASP A 8 -6.48 -10.93 -5.31
C ASP A 8 -5.14 -11.37 -4.72
N VAL A 9 -5.19 -12.26 -3.74
CA VAL A 9 -4.01 -12.86 -3.12
C VAL A 9 -3.93 -14.32 -3.57
N TYR A 10 -2.75 -14.73 -4.04
CA TYR A 10 -2.49 -16.07 -4.53
C TYR A 10 -1.29 -16.68 -3.80
N ALA A 11 -1.39 -17.96 -3.45
CA ALA A 11 -0.29 -18.77 -2.98
C ALA A 11 0.23 -19.70 -4.08
N ILE A 12 1.50 -20.05 -3.97
CA ILE A 12 2.13 -21.07 -4.81
C ILE A 12 2.20 -22.37 -4.01
N GLU A 13 1.39 -23.35 -4.38
CA GLU A 13 1.36 -24.68 -3.77
C GLU A 13 2.00 -25.70 -4.73
N GLY A 14 3.31 -25.91 -4.57
CA GLY A 14 4.08 -26.78 -5.45
C GLY A 14 4.19 -26.19 -6.86
N GLN A 15 3.44 -26.75 -7.82
CA GLN A 15 3.35 -26.25 -9.20
C GLN A 15 2.03 -25.51 -9.49
N ASN A 16 1.13 -25.41 -8.50
CA ASN A 16 -0.17 -24.78 -8.65
C ASN A 16 -0.15 -23.35 -8.11
N ILE A 17 -0.93 -22.47 -8.73
CA ILE A 17 -1.26 -21.15 -8.21
C ILE A 17 -2.70 -21.24 -7.69
N VAL A 18 -2.88 -21.03 -6.39
CA VAL A 18 -4.18 -21.14 -5.72
C VAL A 18 -4.57 -19.76 -5.22
N GLN A 19 -5.80 -19.34 -5.52
CA GLN A 19 -6.34 -18.09 -5.00
C GLN A 19 -6.73 -18.27 -3.53
N GLU A 20 -6.07 -17.54 -2.64
CA GLU A 20 -6.36 -17.57 -1.20
C GLU A 20 -7.44 -16.57 -0.82
N SER A 21 -7.42 -15.39 -1.48
CA SER A 21 -8.34 -14.30 -1.17
C SER A 21 -8.66 -13.45 -2.38
N SER A 22 -9.83 -12.81 -2.32
CA SER A 22 -10.34 -11.89 -3.33
C SER A 22 -11.22 -10.84 -2.66
N VAL A 23 -10.75 -9.61 -2.63
CA VAL A 23 -11.37 -8.52 -1.87
C VAL A 23 -11.60 -7.32 -2.77
N GLN A 24 -12.82 -6.78 -2.72
CA GLN A 24 -13.13 -5.50 -3.35
C GLN A 24 -12.44 -4.38 -2.56
N VAL A 25 -11.60 -3.59 -3.23
CA VAL A 25 -10.93 -2.44 -2.61
C VAL A 25 -11.52 -1.13 -3.08
N LEU A 26 -11.14 -0.04 -2.42
CA LEU A 26 -11.63 1.30 -2.70
C LEU A 26 -11.33 1.70 -4.16
N GLU A 27 -12.29 2.39 -4.77
CA GLU A 27 -12.14 2.85 -6.13
C GLU A 27 -11.08 3.95 -6.23
N ASP A 28 -10.44 4.06 -7.38
CA ASP A 28 -9.43 5.07 -7.66
C ASP A 28 -9.69 5.75 -9.01
N GLU A 29 -9.38 7.04 -9.12
CA GLU A 29 -9.58 7.77 -10.36
C GLU A 29 -8.46 7.51 -11.39
N PHE A 30 -7.23 7.29 -10.92
CA PHE A 30 -6.06 7.11 -11.76
C PHE A 30 -5.28 5.85 -11.34
N PRO A 31 -5.84 4.65 -11.60
CA PRO A 31 -5.27 3.38 -11.16
C PRO A 31 -3.86 3.11 -11.69
N GLN A 32 -3.44 3.76 -12.79
CA GLN A 32 -2.09 3.66 -13.33
C GLN A 32 -0.98 4.20 -12.40
N TYR A 33 -1.35 4.99 -11.38
CA TYR A 33 -0.40 5.48 -10.36
C TYR A 33 -0.47 4.67 -9.06
N CYS A 34 -1.28 3.61 -9.02
CA CYS A 34 -1.37 2.74 -7.86
C CYS A 34 -0.24 1.72 -7.88
N LEU A 35 0.41 1.57 -6.72
CA LEU A 35 1.44 0.56 -6.45
C LEU A 35 0.83 -0.51 -5.54
N LEU A 36 1.35 -1.72 -5.64
CA LEU A 36 0.97 -2.85 -4.79
C LEU A 36 2.22 -3.63 -4.39
N GLU A 37 2.55 -3.65 -3.09
CA GLU A 37 3.72 -4.35 -2.58
C GLU A 37 3.44 -5.02 -1.23
N PHE A 38 4.03 -6.19 -0.99
CA PHE A 38 4.12 -6.75 0.35
C PHE A 38 5.11 -5.94 1.20
N SER A 39 4.86 -5.88 2.51
CA SER A 39 5.84 -5.37 3.45
C SER A 39 7.04 -6.32 3.57
N ALA A 40 8.18 -5.81 4.05
CA ALA A 40 9.42 -6.57 4.14
C ALA A 40 9.30 -7.78 5.07
N SER A 41 8.50 -7.69 6.14
CA SER A 41 8.14 -8.84 6.99
C SER A 41 7.19 -9.84 6.32
N GLY A 42 6.54 -9.45 5.21
CA GLY A 42 5.49 -10.23 4.54
C GLY A 42 4.15 -10.23 5.28
N SER A 43 4.02 -9.50 6.38
CA SER A 43 2.82 -9.52 7.24
C SER A 43 1.70 -8.64 6.71
N LEU A 44 2.06 -7.61 5.94
CA LEU A 44 1.13 -6.60 5.40
C LEU A 44 1.25 -6.51 3.89
N LEU A 45 0.17 -6.05 3.28
CA LEU A 45 0.11 -5.68 1.88
C LEU A 45 -0.26 -4.20 1.78
N LEU A 46 0.48 -3.46 0.97
CA LEU A 46 0.38 -2.02 0.82
C LEU A 46 -0.11 -1.69 -0.59
N SER A 47 -1.22 -0.97 -0.68
CA SER A 47 -1.76 -0.47 -1.94
C SER A 47 -1.82 1.05 -1.91
N THR A 48 -1.24 1.73 -2.89
CA THR A 48 -1.38 3.19 -2.99
C THR A 48 -2.64 3.58 -3.75
N ARG A 49 -3.10 4.81 -3.50
CA ARG A 49 -4.13 5.51 -4.25
C ARG A 49 -3.55 6.76 -4.90
N SER A 50 -4.12 7.18 -6.03
CA SER A 50 -3.68 8.40 -6.74
C SER A 50 -3.85 9.67 -5.90
N SER A 51 -4.71 9.62 -4.88
CA SER A 51 -4.97 10.68 -3.90
C SER A 51 -3.92 10.79 -2.78
N ALA A 52 -2.70 10.28 -2.99
CA ALA A 52 -1.63 10.26 -1.99
C ALA A 52 -2.03 9.55 -0.69
N GLN A 53 -2.71 8.42 -0.80
CA GLN A 53 -3.07 7.56 0.33
C GLN A 53 -2.46 6.17 0.14
N ILE A 54 -2.16 5.52 1.27
CA ILE A 54 -1.70 4.12 1.30
C ILE A 54 -2.71 3.32 2.12
N ASP A 55 -3.40 2.41 1.47
CA ASP A 55 -4.27 1.44 2.12
C ASP A 55 -3.43 0.24 2.56
N VAL A 56 -3.57 -0.13 3.83
CA VAL A 56 -2.84 -1.23 4.46
C VAL A 56 -3.79 -2.39 4.71
N PHE A 57 -3.42 -3.56 4.22
CA PHE A 57 -4.14 -4.81 4.38
C PHE A 57 -3.26 -5.82 5.13
N ASP A 58 -3.88 -6.77 5.79
CA ASP A 58 -3.19 -7.98 6.25
C ASP A 58 -2.79 -8.86 5.06
N HIS A 59 -1.97 -9.89 5.32
CA HIS A 59 -1.50 -10.83 4.28
C HIS A 59 -2.62 -11.58 3.55
N GLN A 60 -3.86 -11.61 4.07
CA GLN A 60 -5.03 -12.24 3.43
C GLN A 60 -5.91 -11.21 2.69
N GLY A 61 -5.48 -9.95 2.60
CA GLY A 61 -6.24 -8.88 1.93
C GLY A 61 -7.34 -8.27 2.80
N GLY A 62 -7.37 -8.55 4.11
CA GLY A 62 -8.26 -7.87 5.06
C GLY A 62 -7.81 -6.44 5.31
N TYR A 63 -8.70 -5.46 5.11
CA TYR A 63 -8.36 -4.05 5.33
C TYR A 63 -8.06 -3.77 6.81
N CYS A 64 -6.92 -3.11 7.09
CA CYS A 64 -6.52 -2.73 8.43
C CYS A 64 -6.76 -1.24 8.69
N TYR A 65 -6.08 -0.37 7.93
CA TYR A 65 -6.10 1.09 8.08
C TYR A 65 -5.50 1.78 6.85
N ASP A 66 -5.61 3.11 6.77
CA ASP A 66 -4.97 3.92 5.74
C ASP A 66 -3.96 4.92 6.32
N ILE A 67 -3.00 5.33 5.48
CA ILE A 67 -1.99 6.33 5.79
C ILE A 67 -2.14 7.47 4.78
N PRO A 68 -2.62 8.67 5.20
CA PRO A 68 -2.63 9.83 4.33
C PRO A 68 -1.25 10.46 4.23
N LEU A 69 -0.84 10.81 3.01
CA LEU A 69 0.31 11.67 2.73
C LEU A 69 -0.18 13.09 2.40
N GLU A 70 0.76 14.02 2.43
CA GLU A 70 0.49 15.42 2.13
C GLU A 70 -0.03 15.57 0.69
N SER A 71 -1.24 16.09 0.56
CA SER A 71 -1.87 16.41 -0.71
C SER A 71 -2.80 17.62 -0.55
N PRO A 72 -3.06 18.39 -1.62
CA PRO A 72 -3.99 19.52 -1.55
C PRO A 72 -5.41 19.05 -1.23
N GLU A 73 -6.07 19.69 -0.26
CA GLU A 73 -7.42 19.28 0.21
C GLU A 73 -8.51 19.33 -0.87
N ASN A 74 -8.35 20.18 -1.89
CA ASN A 74 -9.44 20.55 -2.79
C ASN A 74 -9.31 20.04 -4.23
N ASN A 75 -8.17 19.45 -4.62
CA ASN A 75 -7.96 18.88 -5.96
C ASN A 75 -6.92 17.77 -5.91
N ILE A 76 -7.18 16.67 -6.62
CA ILE A 76 -6.15 15.65 -6.86
C ILE A 76 -5.05 16.30 -7.70
N ASP A 77 -3.86 16.40 -7.11
CA ASP A 77 -2.65 16.80 -7.81
C ASP A 77 -1.76 15.58 -8.01
N LEU A 78 -1.59 15.17 -9.27
CA LEU A 78 -0.79 13.99 -9.62
C LEU A 78 0.68 14.15 -9.25
N VAL A 79 1.18 15.37 -9.02
CA VAL A 79 2.54 15.55 -8.47
C VAL A 79 2.64 15.08 -7.01
N CYS A 80 1.51 14.99 -6.30
CA CYS A 80 1.45 14.40 -4.97
C CYS A 80 1.21 12.89 -4.99
N ALA A 81 0.98 12.27 -6.16
CA ALA A 81 0.84 10.82 -6.24
C ALA A 81 2.13 10.12 -5.81
N ILE A 82 1.98 8.92 -5.25
CA ILE A 82 3.09 8.13 -4.72
C ILE A 82 3.79 7.44 -5.88
N SER A 83 5.05 7.79 -6.08
CA SER A 83 5.91 7.27 -7.15
C SER A 83 6.66 6.00 -6.75
N ALA A 84 6.94 5.82 -5.46
CA ALA A 84 7.56 4.63 -4.92
C ALA A 84 7.22 4.41 -3.46
N ILE A 85 7.10 3.14 -3.06
CA ILE A 85 7.08 2.72 -1.66
C ILE A 85 8.17 1.67 -1.43
N ARG A 86 8.78 1.65 -0.26
CA ARG A 86 9.72 0.60 0.16
C ARG A 86 9.56 0.35 1.64
N THR A 87 9.62 -0.92 2.03
CA THR A 87 9.65 -1.31 3.44
C THR A 87 10.96 -1.99 3.79
N ILE A 88 11.36 -1.87 5.04
CA ILE A 88 12.43 -2.65 5.66
C ILE A 88 11.92 -3.21 6.98
N ALA A 89 12.39 -4.41 7.36
CA ALA A 89 12.03 -5.00 8.63
C ALA A 89 12.53 -4.11 9.79
N ASN A 90 11.67 -3.86 10.76
CA ASN A 90 12.03 -3.13 11.97
C ASN A 90 12.74 -4.09 12.93
N THR A 91 14.04 -3.89 13.12
CA THR A 91 14.87 -4.75 13.98
C THR A 91 14.93 -4.27 15.43
N SER A 92 14.13 -3.27 15.80
CA SER A 92 14.10 -2.75 17.18
C SER A 92 13.29 -3.69 18.08
N THR A 93 13.93 -4.23 19.12
CA THR A 93 13.37 -5.30 19.98
C THR A 93 12.25 -4.83 20.90
N ASP A 94 12.14 -3.53 21.19
CA ASP A 94 11.11 -2.93 22.05
C ASP A 94 10.03 -2.20 21.23
N ASP A 95 10.01 -2.40 19.92
CA ASP A 95 9.05 -1.73 19.04
C ASP A 95 7.90 -2.66 18.67
N LYS A 96 6.67 -2.14 18.73
CA LYS A 96 5.46 -2.89 18.36
C LYS A 96 5.27 -2.97 16.84
N TYR A 97 5.93 -2.09 16.09
CA TYR A 97 5.83 -2.01 14.64
C TYR A 97 6.78 -2.99 13.97
N LEU A 98 6.30 -3.70 12.95
CA LEU A 98 7.01 -4.77 12.25
C LEU A 98 7.93 -4.25 11.16
N ASP A 99 7.54 -3.16 10.49
CA ASP A 99 8.27 -2.62 9.32
C ASP A 99 8.38 -1.09 9.41
N ILE A 100 9.41 -0.55 8.74
CA ILE A 100 9.54 0.89 8.44
C ILE A 100 9.19 1.08 6.98
N LEU A 101 8.22 1.95 6.70
CA LEU A 101 7.75 2.32 5.37
C LEU A 101 8.33 3.67 4.94
N TYR A 102 8.94 3.69 3.77
CA TYR A 102 9.35 4.88 3.05
C TYR A 102 8.41 5.08 1.86
N ALA A 103 7.86 6.28 1.71
CA ALA A 103 6.98 6.63 0.60
C ALA A 103 7.47 7.92 -0.07
N LEU A 104 7.69 7.86 -1.39
CA LEU A 104 8.17 8.97 -2.20
C LEU A 104 7.07 9.47 -3.14
N GLN A 105 6.74 10.75 -3.07
CA GLN A 105 5.81 11.41 -3.99
C GLN A 105 6.55 12.01 -5.20
N TYR A 106 5.85 12.19 -6.32
CA TYR A 106 6.46 12.76 -7.55
C TYR A 106 7.01 14.18 -7.36
N ASN A 107 6.49 14.93 -6.39
CA ASN A 107 6.96 16.26 -6.00
C ASN A 107 8.30 16.22 -5.22
N GLY A 108 8.85 15.04 -4.95
CA GLY A 108 10.11 14.86 -4.22
C GLY A 108 9.97 14.76 -2.71
N THR A 109 8.76 14.82 -2.16
CA THR A 109 8.52 14.60 -0.72
C THR A 109 8.72 13.12 -0.38
N LEU A 110 9.61 12.87 0.60
CA LEU A 110 9.84 11.56 1.18
C LEU A 110 9.27 11.51 2.60
N SER A 111 8.30 10.64 2.81
CA SER A 111 7.66 10.40 4.11
C SER A 111 8.09 9.05 4.67
N VAL A 112 8.23 8.97 6.00
CA VAL A 112 8.68 7.76 6.70
C VAL A 112 7.72 7.43 7.84
N TYR A 113 7.28 6.17 7.89
CA TYR A 113 6.31 5.68 8.86
C TYR A 113 6.81 4.38 9.49
N LYS A 114 6.41 4.13 10.73
CA LYS A 114 6.48 2.80 11.34
C LYS A 114 5.11 2.14 11.17
N ILE A 115 5.08 0.89 10.70
CA ILE A 115 3.85 0.14 10.41
C ILE A 115 3.94 -1.27 10.99
N GLY A 116 2.80 -1.86 11.33
CA GLY A 116 2.72 -3.17 12.02
C GLY A 116 1.70 -3.18 13.14
#